data_AF-A0A831SFV3-F1
#
_entry.id   AF-A0A831SFV3-F1
#
_cell.length_a   1.000
_cell.length_b   1.000
_cell.length_c   1.000
_cell.angle_alpha   90.00
_cell.angle_beta   90.00
_cell.angle_gamma   90.00
#
_symmetry.space_group_name_H-M   'P 1'
#
loop_
_entity.id
_entity.type
_entity.pdbx_description
1 polymer ?
#
loop_
_entity_poly.entity_id
_entity_poly.type
_entity_poly.pdbx_seq_one_letter_code
_entity_poly.pdbx_strand_id
1 'polypeptide(L)'
;MKYCPECGARLEGMKNRRIKNMNKRSRYLTVAGILTIIAACMCIIIGIVGVVTYSEGNYYRNIYYMEETKEEYLYTEICGTPYFSGYYYTLPSQYLAVGIFGFLSFLFGLTTGILILLRKLFCLTLIGLAILIGTAILLVIADVVYFVLLGVPILIMGIISTVFTCISRKEFTI
;
A
#
# COMPACT_ATOMS: atom_id res chain seq x y z
N MET A 1 -10.82 -44.91 -24.41
CA MET A 1 -9.70 -44.04 -24.00
C MET A 1 -9.44 -43.03 -25.11
N LYS A 2 -9.58 -41.73 -24.85
CA LYS A 2 -9.33 -40.70 -25.87
C LYS A 2 -7.85 -40.30 -25.85
N TYR A 3 -7.18 -40.44 -26.98
CA TYR A 3 -5.79 -40.02 -27.20
C TYR A 3 -5.75 -38.91 -28.25
N CYS A 4 -4.77 -38.01 -28.14
CA CYS A 4 -4.57 -36.98 -29.15
C CYS A 4 -3.94 -37.63 -30.41
N PRO A 5 -4.54 -37.48 -31.61
CA PRO A 5 -4.09 -38.20 -32.80
C PRO A 5 -2.69 -37.80 -33.26
N GLU A 6 -2.21 -36.61 -32.93
CA GLU A 6 -0.88 -36.12 -33.34
C GLU A 6 0.27 -36.47 -32.38
N CYS A 7 -0.02 -36.68 -31.10
CA CYS A 7 1.05 -36.85 -30.08
C CYS A 7 0.85 -38.06 -29.15
N GLY A 8 -0.18 -38.87 -29.35
CA GLY A 8 -0.42 -40.10 -28.57
C GLY A 8 -0.67 -39.89 -27.08
N ALA A 9 -0.81 -38.64 -26.63
CA ALA A 9 -0.95 -38.32 -25.22
C ALA A 9 -2.39 -38.62 -24.72
N ARG A 10 -2.50 -39.21 -23.52
CA ARG A 10 -3.80 -39.48 -22.86
C ARG A 10 -4.51 -38.18 -22.54
N LEU A 11 -5.66 -37.94 -23.16
CA LEU A 11 -6.47 -36.73 -22.96
C LEU A 11 -7.20 -36.70 -21.59
N GLU A 12 -7.45 -37.88 -21.00
CA GLU A 12 -8.19 -38.01 -19.73
C GLU A 12 -7.46 -37.37 -18.53
N GLY A 13 -6.13 -37.35 -18.53
CA GLY A 13 -5.32 -36.70 -17.48
C GLY A 13 -5.15 -35.17 -17.66
N MET A 14 -5.22 -34.68 -18.90
CA MET A 14 -5.02 -33.26 -19.20
C MET A 14 -6.22 -32.40 -18.77
N LYS A 15 -7.45 -32.92 -18.92
CA LYS A 15 -8.67 -32.21 -18.53
C LYS A 15 -8.71 -31.93 -17.03
N ASN A 16 -8.34 -32.93 -16.22
CA ASN A 16 -8.28 -32.78 -14.75
C ASN A 16 -7.15 -31.83 -14.30
N ARG A 17 -5.97 -31.86 -14.95
CA ARG A 17 -4.91 -30.86 -14.68
C ARG A 17 -5.34 -29.45 -15.04
N ARG A 18 -6.01 -29.26 -16.19
CA ARG A 18 -6.48 -27.93 -16.64
C ARG A 18 -7.55 -27.37 -15.69
N ILE A 19 -8.52 -28.18 -15.25
CA ILE A 19 -9.55 -27.76 -14.26
C ILE A 19 -8.91 -27.43 -12.89
N LYS A 20 -7.96 -28.26 -12.42
CA LYS A 20 -7.26 -28.01 -11.16
C LYS A 20 -6.44 -26.70 -11.20
N ASN A 21 -5.78 -26.42 -12.31
CA ASN A 21 -5.03 -25.18 -12.51
C ASN A 21 -5.97 -23.96 -12.62
N MET A 22 -7.11 -24.07 -13.30
CA MET A 22 -8.12 -23.00 -13.35
C MET A 22 -8.68 -22.66 -11.96
N ASN A 23 -8.99 -23.67 -11.13
CA ASN A 23 -9.47 -23.44 -9.75
C ASN A 23 -8.40 -22.80 -8.87
N LYS A 24 -7.13 -23.23 -8.98
CA LYS A 24 -6.02 -22.64 -8.21
C LYS A 24 -5.79 -21.18 -8.60
N ARG A 25 -5.84 -20.86 -9.90
CA ARG A 25 -5.72 -19.50 -10.45
C ARG A 25 -6.86 -18.58 -10.01
N SER A 26 -8.09 -19.11 -9.99
CA SER A 26 -9.24 -18.36 -9.48
C SER A 26 -9.02 -17.93 -8.03
N ARG A 27 -8.46 -18.81 -7.19
CA ARG A 27 -8.16 -18.49 -5.80
C ARG A 27 -7.10 -17.40 -5.65
N TYR A 28 -6.01 -17.43 -6.44
CA TYR A 28 -4.97 -16.40 -6.37
C TYR A 28 -5.49 -15.00 -6.75
N LEU A 29 -6.32 -14.90 -7.81
CA LEU A 29 -6.94 -13.64 -8.21
C LEU A 29 -7.93 -13.13 -7.15
N THR A 30 -8.72 -14.03 -6.55
CA THR A 30 -9.62 -13.66 -5.46
C THR A 30 -8.85 -13.14 -4.24
N VAL A 31 -7.76 -13.82 -3.86
CA VAL A 31 -6.89 -13.37 -2.76
C VAL A 31 -6.24 -12.02 -3.07
N ALA A 32 -5.72 -11.83 -4.30
CA ALA A 32 -5.13 -10.56 -4.72
C ALA A 32 -6.13 -9.40 -4.68
N GLY A 33 -7.36 -9.63 -5.15
CA GLY A 33 -8.44 -8.63 -5.10
C GLY A 33 -8.89 -8.29 -3.68
N ILE A 34 -8.98 -9.28 -2.80
CA ILE A 34 -9.31 -9.04 -1.39
C ILE A 34 -8.19 -8.27 -0.69
N LEU A 35 -6.93 -8.65 -0.90
CA LEU A 35 -5.77 -7.97 -0.33
C LEU A 35 -5.68 -6.50 -0.77
N THR A 36 -5.98 -6.19 -2.02
CA THR A 36 -6.01 -4.79 -2.49
C THR A 36 -7.15 -4.00 -1.88
N ILE A 37 -8.33 -4.61 -1.68
CA ILE A 37 -9.44 -3.94 -0.98
C ILE A 37 -9.05 -3.65 0.48
N ILE A 38 -8.46 -4.61 1.18
CA ILE A 38 -8.00 -4.42 2.56
C ILE A 38 -6.95 -3.30 2.62
N ALA A 39 -5.97 -3.31 1.70
CA ALA A 39 -4.96 -2.25 1.62
C ALA A 39 -5.60 -0.87 1.34
N ALA A 40 -6.58 -0.80 0.45
CA ALA A 40 -7.33 0.44 0.20
C ALA A 40 -8.05 0.92 1.47
N CYS A 41 -8.67 0.03 2.24
CA CYS A 41 -9.30 0.38 3.51
C CYS A 41 -8.30 0.94 4.54
N MET A 42 -7.04 0.51 4.52
CA MET A 42 -6.02 1.12 5.37
C MET A 42 -5.69 2.56 4.92
N CYS A 43 -5.74 2.83 3.62
CA CYS A 43 -5.55 4.19 3.08
C CYS A 43 -6.65 5.16 3.52
N ILE A 44 -7.90 4.72 3.72
CA ILE A 44 -8.94 5.63 4.25
C ILE A 44 -8.66 6.01 5.71
N ILE A 45 -8.14 5.08 6.51
CA ILE A 45 -7.75 5.37 7.91
C ILE A 45 -6.62 6.39 7.92
N ILE A 46 -5.61 6.22 7.06
CA ILE A 46 -4.53 7.19 6.87
C ILE A 46 -5.09 8.55 6.44
N GLY A 47 -6.04 8.56 5.50
CA GLY A 47 -6.70 9.78 5.03
C GLY A 47 -7.35 10.57 6.15
N ILE A 48 -8.14 9.87 6.98
CA ILE A 48 -8.83 10.45 8.14
C ILE A 48 -7.82 10.96 9.18
N VAL A 49 -6.84 10.13 9.56
CA VAL A 49 -5.82 10.51 10.55
C VAL A 49 -5.01 11.71 10.08
N GLY A 50 -4.62 11.76 8.80
CA GLY A 50 -3.91 12.90 8.21
C GLY A 50 -4.72 14.20 8.25
N VAL A 51 -6.02 14.14 7.95
CA VAL A 51 -6.88 15.33 8.02
C VAL A 51 -7.18 15.74 9.46
N VAL A 52 -7.40 14.79 10.37
CA VAL A 52 -7.64 15.08 11.79
C VAL A 52 -6.40 15.71 12.42
N THR A 53 -5.23 15.11 12.23
CA THR A 53 -3.95 15.67 12.71
C THR A 53 -3.67 17.05 12.10
N TYR A 54 -4.04 17.27 10.84
CA TYR A 54 -4.02 18.60 10.23
C TYR A 54 -5.03 19.57 10.88
N SER A 55 -6.26 19.15 11.19
CA SER A 55 -7.28 20.05 11.75
C SER A 55 -7.03 20.41 13.22
N GLU A 56 -6.49 19.48 14.02
CA GLU A 56 -6.27 19.67 15.46
C GLU A 56 -5.08 20.60 15.77
N GLY A 57 -4.30 21.00 14.76
CA GLY A 57 -3.17 21.90 14.99
C GLY A 57 -2.07 21.29 15.86
N ASN A 58 -2.02 19.97 16.05
CA ASN A 58 -1.03 19.29 16.91
C ASN A 58 0.43 19.51 16.47
N TYR A 59 0.66 20.06 15.28
CA TYR A 59 1.95 20.52 14.77
C TYR A 59 2.35 21.92 15.27
N TYR A 60 1.42 22.76 15.74
CA TYR A 60 1.72 24.06 16.34
C TYR A 60 2.18 23.96 17.79
N ARG A 61 1.73 22.94 18.54
CA ARG A 61 2.09 22.78 19.95
C ARG A 61 3.61 22.68 20.14
N ASN A 62 4.30 22.00 19.23
CA ASN A 62 5.77 21.89 19.27
C ASN A 62 6.50 23.16 18.82
N ILE A 63 5.84 24.07 18.08
CA ILE A 63 6.44 25.34 17.64
C ILE A 63 6.42 26.36 18.78
N TYR A 64 5.31 26.44 19.53
CA TYR A 64 5.17 27.41 20.63
C TYR A 64 6.02 27.08 21.87
N TYR A 65 6.22 25.81 22.22
CA TYR A 65 7.18 25.45 23.27
C TYR A 65 8.62 25.74 22.89
N MET A 66 8.94 25.83 21.59
CA MET A 66 10.27 26.25 21.14
C MET A 66 10.46 27.77 21.19
N GLU A 67 9.38 28.54 21.03
CA GLU A 67 9.43 30.01 21.07
C GLU A 67 9.59 30.54 22.51
N GLU A 68 8.99 29.88 23.51
CA GLU A 68 9.27 30.16 24.92
C GLU A 68 10.68 29.75 25.38
N THR A 69 11.32 28.77 24.72
CA THR A 69 12.70 28.37 25.04
C THR A 69 13.79 29.15 24.28
N LYS A 70 13.43 30.15 23.46
CA LYS A 70 14.41 30.92 22.68
C LYS A 70 15.14 32.02 23.47
N GLU A 71 14.83 32.24 24.74
CA GLU A 71 15.49 33.29 25.54
C GLU A 71 16.44 32.81 26.65
N GLU A 72 16.61 31.52 26.92
CA GLU A 72 17.57 31.09 27.94
C GLU A 72 18.37 29.85 27.56
N TYR A 73 19.41 30.01 26.73
CA TYR A 73 20.59 29.14 26.84
C TYR A 73 21.86 29.96 26.64
N LEU A 74 22.23 30.68 27.71
CA LEU A 74 23.61 30.99 28.01
C LEU A 74 24.34 29.67 28.28
N TYR A 75 25.48 29.48 27.62
CA TYR A 75 26.38 28.34 27.76
C TYR A 75 26.53 27.84 29.19
N THR A 76 26.41 26.53 29.38
CA THR A 76 27.27 25.76 30.30
C THR A 76 27.30 24.29 29.88
N GLU A 77 28.47 23.86 29.41
CA GLU A 77 28.82 22.44 29.30
C GLU A 77 28.75 21.81 30.70
N ILE A 78 28.13 20.62 30.83
CA ILE A 78 28.58 19.50 31.69
C ILE A 78 27.71 18.27 31.33
N CYS A 79 28.39 17.20 30.89
CA CYS A 79 27.97 15.80 30.87
C CYS A 79 26.50 15.47 30.55
N GLY A 80 26.22 15.21 29.28
CA GLY A 80 25.01 14.51 28.86
C GLY A 80 25.01 14.39 27.35
N THR A 81 25.10 13.16 26.85
CA THR A 81 25.06 12.81 25.43
C THR A 81 24.06 13.70 24.67
N PRO A 82 24.42 14.32 23.53
CA PRO A 82 23.45 15.01 22.71
C PRO A 82 22.46 13.96 22.22
N TYR A 83 21.27 13.95 22.80
CA TYR A 83 20.13 13.34 22.16
C TYR A 83 19.97 14.08 20.84
N PHE A 84 20.46 13.47 19.77
CA PHE A 84 19.99 13.74 18.42
C PHE A 84 18.50 13.37 18.40
N SER A 85 17.65 14.21 18.99
CA SER A 85 16.27 14.29 18.56
C SER A 85 16.33 14.96 17.20
N GLY A 86 16.57 14.16 16.17
CA GLY A 86 16.27 14.53 14.80
C GLY A 86 14.76 14.73 14.72
N TYR A 87 14.27 15.86 15.23
CA TYR A 87 12.92 16.32 15.02
C TYR A 87 12.84 16.65 13.54
N TYR A 88 12.43 15.64 12.76
CA TYR A 88 11.98 15.85 11.40
C TYR A 88 10.84 16.86 11.50
N TYR A 89 11.10 18.09 11.07
CA TYR A 89 10.10 19.15 10.98
C TYR A 89 9.07 18.72 9.92
N THR A 90 8.05 18.00 10.35
CA THR A 90 6.93 17.63 9.49
C THR A 90 6.09 18.88 9.28
N LEU A 91 6.17 19.45 8.08
CA LEU A 91 5.41 20.65 7.76
C LEU A 91 3.90 20.33 7.84
N PRO A 92 3.05 21.25 8.32
CA PRO A 92 1.60 21.06 8.40
C PRO A 92 0.99 20.59 7.07
N SER A 93 1.53 21.09 5.96
CA SER A 93 1.13 20.73 4.60
C SER A 93 1.37 19.25 4.24
N GLN A 94 2.30 18.57 4.90
CA GLN A 94 2.59 17.15 4.67
C GLN A 94 1.44 16.27 5.16
N TYR A 95 0.87 16.53 6.34
CA TYR A 95 -0.27 15.76 6.87
C TYR A 95 -1.54 15.97 6.03
N LEU A 96 -1.77 17.20 5.55
CA LEU A 96 -2.85 17.48 4.59
C LEU A 96 -2.65 16.71 3.28
N ALA A 97 -1.43 16.71 2.74
CA ALA A 97 -1.11 15.95 1.53
C ALA A 97 -1.32 14.44 1.75
N VAL A 98 -0.83 13.87 2.86
CA VAL A 98 -1.06 12.47 3.24
C VAL A 98 -2.56 12.17 3.34
N GLY A 99 -3.34 13.09 3.92
CA GLY A 99 -4.79 13.01 3.98
C GLY A 99 -5.42 12.85 2.58
N ILE A 100 -5.13 13.80 1.69
CA ILE A 100 -5.67 13.83 0.32
C ILE A 100 -5.24 12.59 -0.47
N PHE A 101 -3.94 12.27 -0.46
CA PHE A 101 -3.41 11.10 -1.17
C PHE A 101 -3.95 9.78 -0.60
N GLY A 102 -4.20 9.69 0.71
CA GLY A 102 -4.85 8.56 1.35
C GLY A 102 -6.27 8.33 0.81
N PHE A 103 -7.08 9.37 0.71
CA PHE A 103 -8.43 9.28 0.12
C PHE A 103 -8.42 8.93 -1.36
N LEU A 104 -7.54 9.56 -2.15
CA LEU A 104 -7.39 9.22 -3.57
C LEU A 104 -6.99 7.74 -3.74
N SER A 105 -6.07 7.26 -2.92
CA SER A 105 -5.59 5.88 -3.02
C SER A 105 -6.57 4.86 -2.50
N PHE A 106 -7.46 5.24 -1.59
CA PHE A 106 -8.64 4.45 -1.27
C PHE A 106 -9.53 4.28 -2.51
N LEU A 107 -9.89 5.37 -3.22
CA LEU A 107 -10.74 5.31 -4.41
C LEU A 107 -10.11 4.46 -5.53
N PHE A 108 -8.85 4.73 -5.86
CA PHE A 108 -8.10 3.98 -6.88
C PHE A 108 -7.82 2.54 -6.45
N GLY A 109 -7.54 2.30 -5.18
CA GLY A 109 -7.29 0.96 -4.64
C GLY A 109 -8.53 0.08 -4.63
N LEU A 110 -9.67 0.64 -4.23
CA LEU A 110 -10.95 -0.07 -4.19
C LEU A 110 -11.45 -0.41 -5.60
N THR A 111 -11.39 0.55 -6.53
CA THR A 111 -11.71 0.31 -7.94
C THR A 111 -10.78 -0.74 -8.55
N THR A 112 -9.49 -0.70 -8.23
CA THR A 112 -8.51 -1.70 -8.68
C THR A 112 -8.80 -3.09 -8.13
N GLY A 113 -9.11 -3.20 -6.84
CA GLY A 113 -9.49 -4.48 -6.24
C GLY A 113 -10.73 -5.11 -6.87
N ILE A 114 -11.75 -4.30 -7.13
CA ILE A 114 -12.95 -4.74 -7.86
C ILE A 114 -12.59 -5.20 -9.28
N LEU A 115 -11.76 -4.45 -10.00
CA LEU A 115 -11.35 -4.81 -11.36
C LEU A 115 -10.52 -6.09 -11.41
N ILE A 116 -9.66 -6.34 -10.41
CA ILE A 116 -8.93 -7.61 -10.25
C ILE A 116 -9.92 -8.77 -10.04
N LEU A 117 -10.92 -8.60 -9.18
CA LEU A 117 -11.97 -9.60 -8.94
C LEU A 117 -12.80 -9.88 -10.20
N LEU A 118 -13.13 -8.83 -10.97
CA LEU A 118 -13.85 -8.93 -12.23
C LEU A 118 -12.97 -9.42 -13.39
N ARG A 119 -11.65 -9.54 -13.20
CA ARG A 119 -10.64 -9.92 -14.21
C ARG A 119 -10.68 -9.02 -15.46
N LYS A 120 -10.96 -7.73 -15.28
CA LYS A 120 -11.06 -6.75 -16.37
C LYS A 120 -9.96 -5.69 -16.28
N LEU A 121 -9.58 -5.12 -17.42
CA LEU A 121 -8.74 -3.92 -17.53
C LEU A 121 -7.39 -4.01 -16.77
N PHE A 122 -6.55 -4.96 -17.15
CA PHE A 122 -5.27 -5.23 -16.49
C PHE A 122 -4.35 -3.99 -16.35
N CYS A 123 -4.21 -3.18 -17.40
CA CYS A 123 -3.35 -1.98 -17.32
C CYS A 123 -3.86 -1.00 -16.26
N LEU A 124 -5.19 -0.84 -16.15
CA LEU A 124 -5.80 0.02 -15.14
C LEU A 124 -5.58 -0.53 -13.73
N THR A 125 -5.62 -1.86 -13.55
CA THR A 125 -5.31 -2.49 -12.25
C THR A 125 -3.87 -2.31 -11.81
N LEU A 126 -2.91 -2.31 -12.75
CA LEU A 126 -1.51 -2.03 -12.43
C LEU A 126 -1.29 -0.58 -12.02
N ILE A 127 -1.95 0.36 -12.70
CA ILE A 127 -1.87 1.79 -12.35
C ILE A 127 -2.40 2.02 -10.95
N GLY A 128 -3.56 1.48 -10.60
CA GLY A 128 -4.10 1.69 -9.25
C GLY A 128 -3.32 0.95 -8.15
N LEU A 129 -2.72 -0.21 -8.44
CA LEU A 129 -1.76 -0.85 -7.55
C LEU A 129 -0.50 0.00 -7.34
N ALA A 130 0.00 0.65 -8.40
CA ALA A 130 1.15 1.55 -8.32
C ALA A 130 0.84 2.80 -7.49
N ILE A 131 -0.36 3.36 -7.62
CA ILE A 131 -0.82 4.50 -6.80
C ILE A 131 -0.86 4.10 -5.32
N LEU A 132 -1.42 2.92 -5.00
CA LEU A 132 -1.45 2.36 -3.64
C LEU A 132 -0.04 2.24 -3.04
N ILE A 133 0.91 1.66 -3.78
CA ILE A 133 2.31 1.52 -3.37
C ILE A 133 2.95 2.91 -3.19
N GLY A 134 2.70 3.84 -4.10
CA GLY A 134 3.19 5.22 -4.02
C GLY A 134 2.75 5.92 -2.74
N THR A 135 1.50 5.73 -2.31
CA THR A 135 1.05 6.32 -1.05
C THR A 135 1.68 5.73 0.19
N ALA A 136 2.00 4.44 0.19
CA ALA A 136 2.73 3.83 1.28
C ALA A 136 4.15 4.41 1.42
N ILE A 137 4.79 4.77 0.30
CA ILE A 137 6.08 5.46 0.31
C ILE A 137 5.94 6.90 0.82
N LEU A 138 4.84 7.58 0.48
CA LEU A 138 4.57 8.95 0.93
C LEU A 138 4.45 9.06 2.46
N LEU A 139 3.99 8.00 3.12
CA LEU A 139 3.98 7.89 4.59
C LEU A 139 5.38 7.90 5.21
N VAL A 140 6.41 7.37 4.53
CA VAL A 140 7.81 7.41 5.01
C VAL A 140 8.26 8.85 5.22
N ILE A 141 7.84 9.73 4.31
CA ILE A 141 8.25 11.14 4.29
C ILE A 141 7.53 11.91 5.39
N ALA A 142 6.29 11.52 5.72
CA ALA A 142 5.47 12.22 6.69
C ALA A 142 5.72 11.77 8.13
N ASP A 143 5.82 10.46 8.39
CA ASP A 143 6.00 9.96 9.76
C ASP A 143 6.41 8.49 9.76
N VAL A 144 7.55 8.19 10.39
CA VAL A 144 8.11 6.84 10.45
C VAL A 144 7.19 5.88 11.22
N VAL A 145 6.47 6.35 12.25
CA VAL A 145 5.58 5.51 13.06
C VAL A 145 4.36 5.10 12.24
N TYR A 146 3.72 6.05 11.55
CA TYR A 146 2.60 5.74 10.65
C TYR A 146 3.06 4.87 9.47
N PHE A 147 4.28 5.05 8.98
CA PHE A 147 4.86 4.18 7.95
C PHE A 147 5.01 2.73 8.44
N VAL A 148 5.56 2.50 9.63
CA VAL A 148 5.74 1.14 10.17
C VAL A 148 4.38 0.46 10.41
N LEU A 149 3.41 1.18 10.98
CA LEU A 149 2.11 0.62 11.34
C LEU A 149 1.19 0.37 10.13
N LEU A 150 1.19 1.27 9.15
CA LEU A 150 0.22 1.25 8.04
C LEU A 150 0.90 1.16 6.67
N GLY A 151 2.00 1.86 6.47
CA GLY A 151 2.75 1.85 5.20
C GLY A 151 3.34 0.48 4.85
N VAL A 152 4.02 -0.19 5.79
CA VAL A 152 4.63 -1.51 5.56
C VAL A 152 3.57 -2.59 5.23
N PRO A 153 2.44 -2.71 5.95
CA PRO A 153 1.37 -3.62 5.56
C PRO A 153 0.80 -3.33 4.17
N ILE A 154 0.59 -2.06 3.82
CA ILE A 154 0.09 -1.66 2.48
C ILE A 154 1.10 -2.05 1.40
N LEU A 155 2.39 -1.83 1.62
CA LEU A 155 3.46 -2.24 0.69
C LEU A 155 3.46 -3.76 0.47
N ILE A 156 3.44 -4.54 1.56
CA ILE A 156 3.47 -6.00 1.49
C ILE A 156 2.23 -6.51 0.73
N MET A 157 1.04 -6.03 1.09
CA MET A 157 -0.20 -6.41 0.42
C MET A 157 -0.20 -6.00 -1.06
N GLY A 158 0.28 -4.80 -1.39
CA GLY A 158 0.40 -4.30 -2.76
C GLY A 158 1.38 -5.13 -3.60
N ILE A 159 2.55 -5.47 -3.05
CA ILE A 159 3.55 -6.30 -3.74
C ILE A 159 3.02 -7.73 -3.95
N ILE A 160 2.40 -8.34 -2.95
CA ILE A 160 1.80 -9.67 -3.10
C ILE A 160 0.69 -9.66 -4.17
N SER A 161 -0.18 -8.65 -4.15
CA SER A 161 -1.24 -8.52 -5.15
C SER A 161 -0.70 -8.25 -6.55
N THR A 162 0.33 -7.42 -6.74
CA THR A 162 0.96 -7.23 -8.06
C THR A 162 1.57 -8.53 -8.58
N VAL A 163 2.30 -9.27 -7.74
CA VAL A 163 2.89 -10.57 -8.11
C VAL A 163 1.81 -11.55 -8.54
N PHE A 164 0.75 -11.73 -7.76
CA PHE A 164 -0.35 -12.64 -8.13
C PHE A 164 -1.10 -12.20 -9.38
N THR A 165 -1.34 -10.90 -9.54
CA THR A 165 -1.99 -10.36 -10.74
C THR A 165 -1.11 -10.62 -11.98
N CYS A 166 0.20 -10.42 -11.89
CA CYS A 166 1.16 -10.67 -12.97
C CYS A 166 1.31 -12.15 -13.33
N ILE A 167 1.43 -13.04 -12.34
CA ILE A 167 1.48 -14.50 -12.56
C ILE A 167 0.21 -14.94 -13.29
N SER A 168 -0.95 -14.45 -12.84
CA SER A 168 -2.23 -14.78 -13.46
C SER A 168 -2.34 -14.33 -14.91
N ARG A 169 -1.54 -13.36 -15.40
CA ARG A 169 -1.57 -12.91 -16.80
C ARG A 169 -0.54 -13.61 -17.69
N LYS A 170 0.68 -13.89 -17.20
CA LYS A 170 1.69 -14.65 -17.97
C LYS A 170 1.15 -16.03 -18.40
N GLU A 171 0.28 -16.63 -17.60
CA GLU A 171 -0.42 -17.88 -17.94
C GLU A 171 -1.60 -17.72 -18.94
N PHE A 172 -1.93 -16.51 -19.41
CA PHE A 172 -2.98 -16.27 -20.44
C PHE A 172 -2.39 -15.89 -21.81
N THR A 173 -1.08 -15.61 -21.88
CA THR A 173 -0.37 -15.25 -23.11
C THR A 173 0.36 -16.44 -23.75
N ILE A 174 0.19 -17.63 -23.18
CA ILE A 174 0.70 -18.92 -23.69
C ILE A 174 -0.48 -19.77 -24.14
#